data_AF-A0A2K3V0G6-F1
#
_entry.id   AF-A0A2K3V0G6-F1
#
_cell.length_a   1.000
_cell.length_b   1.000
_cell.length_c   1.000
_cell.angle_alpha   90.00
_cell.angle_beta   90.00
_cell.angle_gamma   90.00
#
_symmetry.space_group_name_H-M   'P 1'
#
loop_
_entity.id
_entity.type
_entity.pdbx_description
1 polymer ?
#
loop_
_entity_poly.entity_id
_entity_poly.type
_entity_poly.pdbx_seq_one_letter_code
_entity_poly.pdbx_strand_id
1 'polypeptide(L)'
;MSSPPRLLFVYNADAGLLNGLKDIWHKVVSPETYPCSLCGVTYGPLGMKREWKEFVRGLGREVKFLHRDELRAQYGVQGVALPAVFEVQGQGKPALWLPAEEIDRARSLDDLIALVRRAQQAGRPERAA
;
A
#
# COMPACT_ATOMS: atom_id res chain seq x y z
N MET A 1 18.18 9.21 -19.44
CA MET A 1 16.97 9.76 -18.78
C MET A 1 16.52 8.72 -17.76
N SER A 2 16.77 8.95 -16.47
CA SER A 2 16.34 8.02 -15.43
C SER A 2 14.83 8.14 -15.23
N SER A 3 14.11 7.03 -15.31
CA SER A 3 12.66 7.00 -15.06
C SER A 3 12.38 7.46 -13.61
N PRO A 4 11.34 8.27 -13.35
CA PRO A 4 11.00 8.67 -11.99
C PRO A 4 10.73 7.43 -11.12
N PRO A 5 11.14 7.46 -9.83
CA PRO A 5 10.91 6.33 -8.93
C PRO A 5 9.40 6.05 -8.79
N ARG A 6 9.05 4.76 -8.75
CA ARG A 6 7.68 4.28 -8.59
C ARG A 6 7.45 3.84 -7.16
N LEU A 7 6.33 4.25 -6.56
CA LEU A 7 5.86 3.75 -5.27
C LEU A 7 4.85 2.62 -5.47
N LEU A 8 5.03 1.51 -4.78
CA LEU A 8 4.14 0.35 -4.75
C LEU A 8 3.49 0.28 -3.37
N PHE A 9 2.21 0.63 -3.29
CA PHE A 9 1.41 0.43 -2.08
C PHE A 9 0.85 -0.99 -2.10
N VAL A 10 1.27 -1.82 -1.15
CA VAL A 10 0.91 -3.23 -1.09
C VAL A 10 -0.04 -3.45 0.07
N TYR A 11 -1.26 -3.90 -0.25
CA TYR A 11 -2.25 -4.27 0.76
C TYR A 11 -1.95 -5.65 1.35
N ASN A 12 -2.26 -5.84 2.63
CA ASN A 12 -2.26 -7.16 3.26
C ASN A 12 -3.55 -7.94 2.95
N ALA A 13 -3.85 -8.09 1.67
CA ALA A 13 -5.00 -8.82 1.16
C ALA A 13 -4.61 -9.44 -0.18
N ASP A 14 -5.31 -10.50 -0.60
CA ASP A 14 -5.15 -11.07 -1.94
C ASP A 14 -6.21 -10.48 -2.89
N ALA A 15 -5.86 -10.27 -4.15
CA ALA A 15 -6.71 -9.57 -5.15
C ALA A 15 -8.09 -10.23 -5.33
N GLY A 16 -8.15 -11.56 -5.23
CA GLY A 16 -9.40 -12.33 -5.29
C GLY A 16 -10.38 -12.03 -4.15
N LEU A 17 -9.87 -11.64 -2.98
CA LEU A 17 -10.69 -11.37 -1.79
C LEU A 17 -11.35 -9.98 -1.86
N LEU A 18 -10.70 -8.99 -2.47
CA LEU A 18 -11.29 -7.65 -2.67
C LEU A 18 -12.21 -7.57 -3.90
N ASN A 19 -11.98 -8.36 -4.95
CA ASN A 19 -12.97 -8.49 -6.03
C ASN A 19 -14.25 -9.20 -5.55
N GLY A 20 -14.14 -10.10 -4.57
CA GLY A 20 -15.28 -10.70 -3.87
C GLY A 20 -16.04 -9.73 -2.95
N LEU A 21 -15.47 -8.57 -2.61
CA LEU A 21 -16.07 -7.61 -1.67
C LEU A 21 -17.35 -6.93 -2.20
N LYS A 22 -17.62 -7.02 -3.52
CA LYS A 22 -18.90 -6.54 -4.08
C LYS A 22 -20.07 -7.49 -3.80
N ASP A 23 -19.82 -8.78 -3.63
CA ASP A 23 -20.86 -9.81 -3.45
C ASP A 23 -20.88 -10.43 -2.04
N ILE A 24 -19.78 -10.30 -1.29
CA ILE A 24 -19.53 -11.08 -0.06
C ILE A 24 -19.54 -10.18 1.20
N TRP A 25 -19.92 -8.90 1.12
CA TRP A 25 -19.93 -8.05 2.31
C TRP A 25 -20.99 -8.48 3.37
N HIS A 26 -21.90 -9.38 3.04
CA HIS A 26 -22.96 -9.83 3.96
C HIS A 26 -22.95 -11.33 4.28
N LYS A 27 -22.05 -12.13 3.71
CA LYS A 27 -22.08 -13.59 3.89
C LYS A 27 -20.68 -14.17 4.02
N VAL A 28 -20.29 -14.44 5.26
CA VAL A 28 -19.37 -15.54 5.61
C VAL A 28 -17.92 -15.34 5.19
N VAL A 29 -17.20 -14.41 5.82
CA VAL A 29 -15.81 -14.66 6.22
C VAL A 29 -15.57 -13.91 7.53
N SER A 30 -15.03 -14.60 8.54
CA SER A 30 -14.84 -14.10 9.91
C SER A 30 -14.27 -12.68 9.94
N PRO A 31 -14.81 -11.78 10.80
CA PRO A 31 -14.24 -10.44 11.04
C PRO A 31 -12.81 -10.47 11.61
N GLU A 32 -12.25 -11.66 11.86
CA GLU A 32 -10.89 -11.93 12.36
C GLU A 32 -9.85 -12.14 11.25
N THR A 33 -10.26 -12.21 9.98
CA THR A 33 -9.32 -12.51 8.88
C THR A 33 -8.68 -11.21 8.34
N TYR A 34 -7.74 -10.69 9.14
CA TYR A 34 -6.77 -9.63 8.88
C TYR A 34 -7.29 -8.18 8.71
N PRO A 35 -7.19 -7.33 9.75
CA PRO A 35 -7.39 -5.90 9.58
C PRO A 35 -6.22 -5.33 8.75
N CYS A 36 -6.43 -5.18 7.45
CA CYS A 36 -5.53 -4.38 6.62
C CYS A 36 -5.73 -2.89 6.99
N SER A 37 -4.88 -2.36 7.87
CA SER A 37 -4.98 -0.95 8.33
C SER A 37 -4.97 0.03 7.16
N LEU A 38 -4.12 -0.22 6.15
CA LEU A 38 -4.07 0.57 4.91
C LEU A 38 -5.42 0.58 4.18
N CYS A 39 -6.09 -0.57 4.09
CA CYS A 39 -7.41 -0.70 3.47
C CYS A 39 -8.46 0.08 4.28
N GLY A 40 -8.47 -0.08 5.60
CA GLY A 40 -9.43 0.57 6.50
C GLY A 40 -9.35 2.10 6.48
N VAL A 41 -8.16 2.68 6.30
CA VAL A 41 -8.01 4.14 6.25
C VAL A 41 -8.22 4.71 4.84
N THR A 42 -7.94 3.95 3.78
CA THR A 42 -8.00 4.43 2.38
C THR A 42 -9.31 4.11 1.65
N TYR A 43 -10.10 3.14 2.10
CA TYR A 43 -11.41 2.80 1.52
C TYR A 43 -12.57 3.23 2.42
N GLY A 44 -13.71 3.53 1.79
CA GLY A 44 -15.00 3.76 2.42
C GLY A 44 -16.09 2.93 1.74
N PRO A 45 -17.38 3.15 2.08
CA PRO A 45 -18.50 2.34 1.60
C PRO A 45 -18.68 2.35 0.07
N LEU A 46 -18.11 3.35 -0.61
CA LEU A 46 -18.20 3.52 -2.07
C LEU A 46 -16.87 3.24 -2.80
N GLY A 47 -15.86 2.71 -2.09
CA GLY A 47 -14.53 2.43 -2.64
C GLY A 47 -13.43 3.36 -2.09
N MET A 48 -12.34 3.51 -2.85
CA MET A 48 -11.18 4.31 -2.42
C MET A 48 -11.57 5.78 -2.22
N LYS A 49 -11.20 6.35 -1.07
CA LYS A 49 -11.49 7.74 -0.70
C LYS A 49 -10.88 8.70 -1.72
N ARG A 50 -11.65 9.70 -2.11
CA ARG A 50 -11.24 10.69 -3.12
C ARG A 50 -10.00 11.46 -2.67
N GLU A 51 -9.96 11.89 -1.42
CA GLU A 51 -8.83 12.61 -0.82
C GLU A 51 -7.52 11.81 -0.93
N TRP A 52 -7.56 10.50 -0.67
CA TRP A 52 -6.39 9.63 -0.83
C TRP A 52 -5.93 9.57 -2.28
N LYS A 53 -6.87 9.40 -3.21
CA LYS A 53 -6.60 9.34 -4.65
C LYS A 53 -5.99 10.64 -5.19
N GLU A 54 -6.47 11.79 -4.72
CA GLU A 54 -5.93 13.10 -5.07
C GLU A 54 -4.53 13.29 -4.51
N PHE A 55 -4.31 12.90 -3.25
CA PHE A 55 -3.00 12.95 -2.61
C PHE A 55 -1.95 12.13 -3.38
N VAL A 56 -2.22 10.86 -3.70
CA VAL A 56 -1.24 10.01 -4.40
C VAL A 56 -0.94 10.50 -5.81
N ARG A 57 -1.92 11.09 -6.51
CA ARG A 57 -1.70 11.75 -7.81
C ARG A 57 -0.78 12.97 -7.68
N GLY A 58 -0.85 13.67 -6.55
CA GLY A 58 -0.01 14.82 -6.23
C GLY A 58 1.41 14.50 -5.78
N LEU A 59 1.78 13.22 -5.61
CA LEU A 59 3.13 12.84 -5.15
C LEU A 59 4.25 13.10 -6.16
N GLY A 60 3.91 13.40 -7.43
CA GLY A 60 4.90 13.64 -8.48
C GLY A 60 5.73 12.40 -8.85
N ARG A 61 5.25 11.21 -8.47
CA ARG A 61 5.88 9.90 -8.70
C ARG A 61 4.83 8.95 -9.27
N GLU A 62 5.27 7.93 -9.99
CA GLU A 62 4.34 6.89 -10.43
C GLU A 62 3.93 6.06 -9.21
N VAL A 63 2.62 5.92 -8.97
CA VAL A 63 2.08 5.16 -7.84
C VAL A 63 1.28 3.99 -8.37
N LYS A 64 1.57 2.78 -7.87
CA LYS A 64 0.78 1.58 -8.12
C LYS A 64 0.31 0.97 -6.81
N PHE A 65 -0.86 0.34 -6.89
CA PHE A 65 -1.44 -0.42 -5.79
C PHE A 65 -1.42 -1.89 -6.17
N LEU A 66 -0.95 -2.73 -5.27
CA LEU A 66 -0.85 -4.18 -5.45
C LEU A 66 -1.42 -4.89 -4.23
N HIS A 67 -1.88 -6.10 -4.44
CA HIS A 67 -2.18 -7.06 -3.39
C HIS A 67 -0.95 -7.91 -3.05
N ARG A 68 -1.02 -8.64 -1.94
CA ARG A 68 0.05 -9.54 -1.48
C ARG A 68 0.44 -10.56 -2.54
N ASP A 69 -0.55 -11.17 -3.19
CA ASP A 69 -0.34 -12.15 -4.26
C ASP A 69 0.29 -11.50 -5.50
N GLU A 70 -0.12 -10.29 -5.85
CA GLU A 70 0.45 -9.54 -6.99
C GLU A 70 1.89 -9.13 -6.74
N LEU A 71 2.24 -8.71 -5.52
CA LEU A 71 3.62 -8.42 -5.14
C LEU A 71 4.50 -9.66 -5.32
N ARG A 72 4.02 -10.82 -4.84
CA ARG A 72 4.71 -12.10 -5.01
C ARG A 72 4.86 -12.47 -6.49
N ALA A 73 3.78 -12.37 -7.26
CA ALA A 73 3.76 -12.77 -8.67
C ALA A 73 4.62 -11.87 -9.56
N GLN A 74 4.58 -10.55 -9.35
CA GLN A 74 5.27 -9.58 -10.21
C GLN A 74 6.73 -9.35 -9.80
N TYR A 75 7.03 -9.41 -8.50
CA TYR A 75 8.35 -9.01 -7.97
C TYR A 75 9.06 -10.11 -7.17
N GLY A 76 8.42 -11.26 -6.91
CA GLY A 76 9.00 -12.35 -6.14
C GLY A 76 9.23 -12.05 -4.65
N VAL A 77 8.73 -10.90 -4.16
CA VAL A 77 8.93 -10.47 -2.76
C VAL A 77 7.96 -11.25 -1.85
N GLN A 78 8.52 -11.89 -0.82
CA GLN A 78 7.78 -12.70 0.15
C GLN A 78 8.39 -12.52 1.55
N GLY A 79 7.66 -12.90 2.60
CA GLY A 79 8.16 -12.85 3.98
C GLY A 79 8.28 -11.45 4.58
N VAL A 80 7.78 -10.42 3.90
CA VAL A 80 7.72 -9.05 4.42
C VAL A 80 6.37 -8.82 5.11
N ALA A 81 6.38 -8.12 6.25
CA ALA A 81 5.15 -7.71 6.92
C ALA A 81 4.35 -6.73 6.03
N LEU A 82 3.05 -6.98 5.89
CA LEU A 82 2.12 -6.16 5.12
C LEU A 82 1.03 -5.62 6.03
N PRO A 83 0.41 -4.46 5.71
CA PRO A 83 0.58 -3.66 4.48
C PRO A 83 1.94 -2.95 4.42
N ALA A 84 2.50 -2.68 3.25
CA ALA A 84 3.79 -1.98 3.12
C ALA A 84 3.84 -1.11 1.87
N VAL A 85 4.73 -0.10 1.86
CA VAL A 85 5.04 0.66 0.66
C VAL A 85 6.48 0.36 0.24
N PHE A 86 6.67 0.06 -1.04
CA PHE A 86 7.99 -0.14 -1.63
C PHE A 86 8.28 0.95 -2.65
N GLU A 87 9.56 1.30 -2.80
CA GLU A 87 10.03 2.15 -3.89
C GLU A 87 10.79 1.31 -4.91
N VAL A 88 10.53 1.54 -6.19
CA VAL A 88 11.23 0.93 -7.32
C VAL A 88 11.91 2.04 -8.11
N GLN A 89 13.23 1.97 -8.21
CA GLN A 89 14.02 2.87 -9.04
C GLN A 89 14.27 2.23 -10.41
N GLY A 90 13.74 2.84 -11.49
CA GLY A 90 13.89 2.31 -12.84
C GLY A 90 13.35 0.88 -12.98
N GLN A 91 14.21 -0.06 -13.40
CA GLN A 91 13.90 -1.50 -13.48
C GLN A 91 14.48 -2.31 -12.29
N GLY A 92 14.83 -1.63 -11.19
CA GLY A 92 15.38 -2.26 -10.00
C GLY A 92 14.37 -3.10 -9.23
N LYS A 93 14.85 -3.74 -8.15
CA LYS A 93 13.99 -4.47 -7.21
C LYS A 93 13.24 -3.48 -6.30
N PRO A 94 12.02 -3.82 -5.84
CA PRO A 94 11.34 -3.02 -4.83
C PRO A 94 12.14 -2.98 -3.53
N ALA A 95 12.47 -1.79 -3.06
CA ALA A 95 13.07 -1.54 -1.76
C ALA A 95 11.98 -1.13 -0.77
N LEU A 96 12.03 -1.66 0.46
CA LEU A 96 11.07 -1.30 1.50
C LEU A 96 11.20 0.19 1.83
N TRP A 97 10.10 0.94 1.69
CA TRP A 97 10.05 2.38 1.92
C TRP A 97 9.30 2.73 3.20
N LEU A 98 8.12 2.11 3.39
CA LEU A 98 7.33 2.17 4.62
C LEU A 98 6.96 0.75 5.07
N PRO A 99 7.43 0.30 6.25
CA PRO A 99 7.06 -0.99 6.81
C PRO A 99 5.63 -0.97 7.36
N ALA A 100 5.05 -2.16 7.52
CA ALA A 100 3.73 -2.35 8.11
C ALA A 100 3.58 -1.68 9.47
N GLU A 101 4.61 -1.77 10.32
CA GLU A 101 4.59 -1.18 11.65
C GLU A 101 4.35 0.33 11.66
N GLU A 102 4.86 1.05 10.65
CA GLU A 102 4.62 2.49 10.52
C GLU A 102 3.22 2.77 9.97
N ILE A 103 2.74 1.96 9.03
CA ILE A 103 1.41 2.11 8.42
C ILE A 103 0.29 1.73 9.40
N ASP A 104 0.48 0.69 10.21
CA ASP A 104 -0.49 0.23 11.21
C ASP A 104 -0.68 1.24 12.36
N ARG A 105 0.28 2.13 12.57
CA ARG A 105 0.17 3.25 13.50
C ARG A 105 -0.72 4.37 12.94
N ALA A 106 -0.87 4.48 11.62
CA ALA A 106 -1.78 5.44 11.02
C ALA A 106 -3.23 4.98 11.23
N ARG A 107 -3.93 5.65 12.15
CA ARG A 107 -5.33 5.31 12.50
C ARG A 107 -6.35 6.04 11.63
N SER A 108 -5.92 7.06 10.89
CA SER A 108 -6.77 7.85 10.01
C SER A 108 -6.12 8.05 8.64
N LEU A 109 -6.93 8.56 7.69
CA LEU A 109 -6.40 8.94 6.37
C LEU A 109 -5.39 10.09 6.50
N ASP A 110 -5.63 11.04 7.41
CA ASP A 110 -4.73 12.18 7.62
C ASP A 110 -3.38 11.72 8.18
N ASP A 111 -3.37 10.80 9.16
CA ASP A 111 -2.14 10.18 9.67
C ASP A 111 -1.33 9.50 8.56
N LEU A 112 -2.01 8.77 7.67
CA LEU A 112 -1.35 8.11 6.54
C LEU A 112 -0.75 9.12 5.57
N ILE A 113 -1.49 10.19 5.23
CA ILE A 113 -1.00 11.26 4.35
C ILE A 113 0.20 11.96 4.99
N ALA A 114 0.14 12.26 6.28
CA ALA A 114 1.23 12.87 7.03
C ALA A 114 2.48 11.97 7.05
N LEU A 115 2.29 10.66 7.28
CA LEU A 115 3.36 9.66 7.25
C LEU A 115 4.05 9.62 5.87
N VAL A 116 3.28 9.54 4.79
CA VAL A 116 3.82 9.49 3.42
C VAL A 116 4.55 10.79 3.07
N ARG A 117 4.00 11.95 3.43
CA ARG A 117 4.66 13.26 3.23
C ARG A 117 5.99 13.33 3.96
N ARG A 118 6.02 12.90 5.23
CA ARG A 118 7.25 12.87 6.03
C ARG A 118 8.30 11.94 5.41
N ALA A 119 7.90 10.76 4.98
CA ALA A 119 8.80 9.81 4.32
C ALA A 119 9.34 10.35 2.99
N GLN A 120 8.53 11.09 2.23
CA GLN A 120 8.94 11.73 0.98
C GLN A 120 9.98 12.84 1.22
N GLN A 121 9.76 13.69 2.22
CA GLN A 121 10.71 14.76 2.60
C GLN A 121 12.04 14.19 3.14
N ALA A 122 11.99 13.05 3.83
CA ALA A 122 13.17 12.36 4.33
C ALA A 122 13.98 11.64 3.24
N GLY A 123 13.47 11.56 2.00
CA GLY A 123 14.21 10.96 0.88
C GLY A 123 14.58 9.48 1.05
N ARG A 124 13.87 8.71 1.89
CA ARG A 124 14.17 7.27 2.12
C ARG A 124 14.17 6.52 0.79
N PRO A 125 15.29 5.86 0.43
CA PRO A 125 15.44 4.43 0.70
C PRO A 125 16.88 4.00 1.11
N GLU A 126 17.06 3.48 2.34
CA GLU A 126 18.09 2.47 2.68
C GLU A 126 17.73 1.80 4.03
N ARG A 127 17.31 0.53 3.97
CA ARG A 127 17.91 -0.62 4.67
C ARG A 127 17.36 -1.89 4.01
N ALA A 128 18.05 -2.31 2.96
CA ALA A 128 18.16 -3.73 2.66
C ALA A 128 19.07 -4.33 3.74
N ALA A 129 18.49 -5.10 4.65
CA ALA A 129 19.21 -6.08 5.45
C ALA A 129 18.37 -7.36 5.40
#